data_AF-A0A6P5TQ68-F1
#
_entry.id   AF-A0A6P5TQ68-F1
#
_cell.length_a   1.000
_cell.length_b   1.000
_cell.length_c   1.000
_cell.angle_alpha   90.00
_cell.angle_beta   90.00
_cell.angle_gamma   90.00
#
_symmetry.space_group_name_H-M   'P 1'
#
loop_
_entity.id
_entity.type
_entity.pdbx_description
1 polymer ?
#
loop_
_entity_poly.entity_id
_entity_poly.type
_entity_poly.pdbx_seq_one_letter_code
_entity_poly.pdbx_strand_id
1 'polypeptide(L)'
;MEDDRAPPPAAAPAKESSSSSACKDVPNLLSSFVDTFIDFSVSGGLFLLPQNDQNALPYHRNLGGDLLPSPPPLQTYYPPQDRLIAIGDLHGDLEKTKESLRLAKLIDPESGKWVGGSSTLVQIGDVLDRGGDELKILYYLEKLRREAARCGGTVITMHGNHEIMNVEGDFRYVTHKGLDEFRGPSPSPYLSRLFGERRDVQLPYFCFLFGRLFSYDAFTRGLEQPKDPFDGVPLGFKNVKEEFVDGFRARIAALRPNGPISSRFLSKNLTVLVVGS
;
A
#
# COMPACT_ATOMS: atom_id res chain seq x y z
N MET A 1 -74.19 -26.18 -36.16
CA MET A 1 -72.87 -26.81 -36.36
C MET A 1 -71.97 -25.73 -36.93
N GLU A 2 -71.44 -24.90 -36.06
CA GLU A 2 -70.41 -23.90 -36.34
C GLU A 2 -69.46 -23.96 -35.14
N ASP A 3 -68.18 -24.04 -35.47
CA ASP A 3 -67.07 -24.55 -34.68
C ASP A 3 -66.54 -23.45 -33.73
N ASP A 4 -66.86 -23.54 -32.44
CA ASP A 4 -66.30 -22.70 -31.37
C ASP A 4 -64.86 -23.14 -31.07
N ARG A 5 -63.89 -22.60 -31.83
CA ARG A 5 -62.46 -22.71 -31.51
C ARG A 5 -61.90 -21.37 -31.03
N ALA A 6 -61.68 -21.30 -29.71
CA ALA A 6 -61.00 -20.21 -29.05
C ALA A 6 -59.56 -20.01 -29.58
N PRO A 7 -59.05 -18.77 -29.64
CA PRO A 7 -57.69 -18.48 -30.07
C PRO A 7 -56.65 -18.98 -29.06
N PRO A 8 -55.42 -19.33 -29.50
CA PRO A 8 -54.38 -19.83 -28.62
C PRO A 8 -53.92 -18.75 -27.61
N PRO A 9 -53.49 -19.15 -26.40
CA PRO A 9 -53.09 -18.21 -25.36
C PRO A 9 -51.83 -17.42 -25.73
N ALA A 10 -51.83 -16.14 -25.37
CA ALA A 10 -50.71 -15.22 -25.57
C ALA A 10 -49.42 -15.75 -24.92
N ALA A 11 -48.31 -15.62 -25.64
CA ALA A 11 -46.98 -16.00 -25.18
C ALA A 11 -46.63 -15.29 -23.86
N ALA A 12 -46.14 -16.05 -22.88
CA ALA A 12 -45.69 -15.54 -21.60
C ALA A 12 -44.54 -14.52 -21.77
N PRO A 13 -44.47 -13.46 -20.93
CA PRO A 13 -43.37 -12.51 -20.99
C PRO A 13 -42.04 -13.19 -20.68
N ALA A 14 -41.03 -12.89 -21.50
CA ALA A 14 -39.66 -13.34 -21.28
C ALA A 14 -39.17 -12.91 -19.89
N LYS A 15 -38.68 -13.87 -19.10
CA LYS A 15 -37.95 -13.59 -17.86
C LYS A 15 -36.71 -12.76 -18.19
N GLU A 16 -36.71 -11.48 -17.82
CA GLU A 16 -35.47 -10.70 -17.70
C GLU A 16 -34.57 -11.40 -16.67
N SER A 17 -33.46 -11.95 -17.14
CA SER A 17 -32.42 -12.50 -16.28
C SER A 17 -31.66 -11.35 -15.60
N SER A 18 -31.74 -11.29 -14.28
CA SER A 18 -31.07 -10.34 -13.39
C SER A 18 -29.54 -10.53 -13.30
N SER A 19 -28.81 -10.48 -14.41
CA SER A 19 -27.38 -10.83 -14.47
C SER A 19 -26.40 -9.66 -14.54
N SER A 20 -26.70 -8.47 -14.00
CA SER A 20 -25.87 -7.27 -14.24
C SER A 20 -25.17 -6.62 -13.04
N SER A 21 -25.31 -7.14 -11.81
CA SER A 21 -24.55 -6.62 -10.65
C SER A 21 -23.23 -7.38 -10.40
N ALA A 22 -23.25 -8.72 -10.49
CA ALA A 22 -22.11 -9.55 -10.12
C ALA A 22 -20.83 -9.25 -10.90
N CYS A 23 -20.92 -8.94 -12.20
CA CYS A 23 -19.74 -8.65 -13.04
C CYS A 23 -19.09 -7.28 -12.77
N LYS A 24 -19.81 -6.32 -12.18
CA LYS A 24 -19.26 -4.99 -11.89
C LYS A 24 -18.37 -4.99 -10.65
N ASP A 25 -18.59 -5.94 -9.76
CA ASP A 25 -17.89 -6.04 -8.47
C ASP A 25 -16.64 -6.92 -8.53
N VAL A 26 -16.49 -7.77 -9.57
CA VAL A 26 -15.33 -8.66 -9.75
C VAL A 26 -13.99 -7.89 -9.80
N PRO A 27 -13.85 -6.77 -10.54
CA PRO A 27 -12.58 -6.04 -10.57
C PRO A 27 -12.20 -5.46 -9.20
N ASN A 28 -13.18 -4.95 -8.44
CA ASN A 28 -12.96 -4.37 -7.12
C ASN A 28 -12.62 -5.44 -6.07
N LEU A 29 -13.31 -6.59 -6.11
CA LEU A 29 -13.03 -7.72 -5.24
C LEU A 29 -11.66 -8.33 -5.52
N LEU A 30 -11.29 -8.43 -6.81
CA LEU A 30 -9.97 -8.90 -7.21
C LEU A 30 -8.88 -7.93 -6.74
N SER A 31 -9.04 -6.62 -6.98
CA SER A 31 -8.10 -5.58 -6.51
C SER A 31 -7.91 -5.63 -4.99
N SER A 32 -9.02 -5.71 -4.24
CA SER A 32 -8.98 -5.81 -2.77
C SER A 32 -8.27 -7.09 -2.29
N PHE A 33 -8.46 -8.21 -2.98
CA PHE A 33 -7.73 -9.45 -2.70
C PHE A 33 -6.24 -9.30 -3.01
N VAL A 34 -5.88 -8.69 -4.15
CA VAL A 34 -4.49 -8.40 -4.52
C VAL A 34 -3.84 -7.61 -3.40
N ASP A 35 -4.41 -6.46 -3.04
CA ASP A 35 -3.88 -5.58 -2.00
C ASP A 35 -3.70 -6.35 -0.69
N THR A 36 -4.71 -7.10 -0.28
CA THR A 36 -4.65 -7.94 0.93
C THR A 36 -3.51 -8.97 0.88
N PHE A 37 -3.29 -9.62 -0.27
CA PHE A 37 -2.23 -10.61 -0.46
C PHE A 37 -0.83 -9.96 -0.48
N ILE A 38 -0.70 -8.80 -1.11
CA ILE A 38 0.53 -7.99 -1.10
C ILE A 38 0.85 -7.60 0.34
N ASP A 39 -0.14 -7.11 1.07
CA ASP A 39 0.01 -6.67 2.44
C ASP A 39 0.49 -7.82 3.30
N PHE A 40 -0.16 -8.99 3.20
CA PHE A 40 0.26 -10.21 3.89
C PHE A 40 1.70 -10.60 3.55
N SER A 41 2.07 -10.58 2.26
CA SER A 41 3.37 -11.04 1.79
C SER A 41 4.52 -10.12 2.19
N VAL A 42 4.33 -8.80 2.09
CA VAL A 42 5.37 -7.79 2.40
C VAL A 42 5.56 -7.65 3.90
N SER A 43 4.48 -7.76 4.67
CA SER A 43 4.50 -7.50 6.11
C SER A 43 4.79 -8.73 6.98
N GLY A 44 5.02 -9.90 6.35
CA GLY A 44 5.21 -11.16 7.08
C GLY A 44 3.93 -11.68 7.77
N GLY A 45 2.77 -11.40 7.18
CA GLY A 45 1.49 -11.93 7.62
C GLY A 45 0.49 -10.92 8.18
N LEU A 46 0.79 -9.62 8.13
CA LEU A 46 -0.15 -8.57 8.55
C LEU A 46 -1.20 -8.34 7.47
N PHE A 47 -2.45 -8.58 7.84
CA PHE A 47 -3.61 -8.22 7.02
C PHE A 47 -4.03 -6.77 7.28
N LEU A 48 -4.02 -5.94 6.25
CA LEU A 48 -4.65 -4.62 6.33
C LEU A 48 -6.12 -4.76 5.95
N LEU A 49 -7.00 -4.48 6.90
CA LEU A 49 -8.44 -4.57 6.71
C LEU A 49 -8.91 -3.55 5.66
N PRO A 50 -9.86 -3.88 4.76
CA PRO A 50 -10.31 -2.98 3.69
C PRO A 50 -10.66 -1.59 4.23
N GLN A 51 -10.20 -0.54 3.54
CA GLN A 51 -10.66 0.82 3.83
C GLN A 51 -12.06 1.00 3.24
N ASN A 52 -13.05 1.32 4.08
CA ASN A 52 -14.24 2.03 3.60
C ASN A 52 -13.86 3.50 3.40
N ASP A 53 -13.01 3.76 2.41
CA ASP A 53 -12.70 5.13 2.02
C ASP A 53 -13.90 5.67 1.21
N GLN A 54 -14.95 6.13 1.91
CA GLN A 54 -15.96 7.01 1.28
C GLN A 54 -15.34 8.34 0.79
N ASN A 55 -14.06 8.59 1.11
CA ASN A 55 -13.26 9.73 0.67
C ASN A 55 -12.07 9.35 -0.22
N ALA A 56 -12.01 8.13 -0.76
CA ALA A 56 -11.01 7.81 -1.79
C ALA A 56 -11.41 8.59 -3.05
N LEU A 57 -10.53 9.50 -3.48
CA LEU A 57 -10.65 10.16 -4.76
C LEU A 57 -10.84 9.07 -5.84
N PRO A 58 -11.91 9.13 -6.67
CA PRO A 58 -12.07 8.17 -7.74
C PRO A 58 -10.87 8.30 -8.67
N TYR A 59 -10.07 7.24 -8.78
CA TYR A 59 -9.08 7.13 -9.82
C TYR A 59 -9.84 7.03 -11.15
N HIS A 60 -9.99 8.15 -11.86
CA HIS A 60 -10.51 8.14 -13.22
C HIS A 60 -9.59 8.91 -14.17
N ARG A 61 -9.15 8.15 -15.18
CA ARG A 61 -8.56 8.59 -16.44
C ARG A 61 -9.47 9.65 -17.08
N ASN A 62 -8.93 10.80 -17.49
CA ASN A 62 -9.60 11.70 -18.43
C ASN A 62 -8.72 11.94 -19.66
N LEU A 63 -9.21 11.40 -20.79
CA LEU A 63 -9.01 11.96 -22.11
C LEU A 63 -9.82 13.27 -22.15
N GLY A 64 -9.14 14.41 -22.22
CA GLY A 64 -9.79 15.73 -22.29
C GLY A 64 -9.55 16.51 -21.02
N GLY A 65 -8.72 17.55 -21.12
CA GLY A 65 -8.36 18.40 -20.00
C GLY A 65 -9.59 19.07 -19.40
N ASP A 66 -9.76 18.93 -18.09
CA ASP A 66 -10.44 19.86 -17.21
C ASP A 66 -9.97 19.65 -15.77
N LEU A 67 -10.01 20.74 -15.02
CA LEU A 67 -9.46 21.05 -13.70
C LEU A 67 -9.27 19.85 -12.73
N LEU A 68 -8.04 19.72 -12.20
CA LEU A 68 -7.73 18.80 -11.11
C LEU A 68 -8.61 19.11 -9.89
N PRO A 69 -9.22 18.10 -9.22
CA PRO A 69 -9.90 18.33 -7.96
C PRO A 69 -8.90 18.92 -6.95
N SER A 70 -9.30 20.01 -6.29
CA SER A 70 -8.47 20.60 -5.24
C SER A 70 -8.17 19.55 -4.17
N PRO A 71 -6.92 19.43 -3.69
CA PRO A 71 -6.62 18.51 -2.60
C PRO A 71 -7.54 18.81 -1.40
N PRO A 72 -7.97 17.79 -0.64
CA PRO A 72 -8.76 18.02 0.56
C PRO A 72 -8.02 19.01 1.47
N PRO A 73 -8.75 19.90 2.17
CA PRO A 73 -8.12 20.90 3.03
C PRO A 73 -7.25 20.20 4.07
N LEU A 74 -6.02 20.71 4.26
CA LEU A 74 -5.11 20.19 5.27
C LEU A 74 -5.72 20.36 6.65
N GLN A 75 -5.78 19.27 7.43
CA GLN A 75 -6.21 19.33 8.82
C GLN A 75 -5.10 20.02 9.65
N THR A 76 -5.31 21.29 10.00
CA THR A 76 -4.33 22.09 10.76
C THR A 76 -4.62 22.18 12.26
N TYR A 77 -5.76 21.66 12.71
CA TYR A 77 -6.16 21.69 14.12
C TYR A 77 -6.69 20.33 14.55
N TYR A 78 -6.15 19.77 15.63
CA TYR A 78 -6.74 18.62 16.30
C TYR A 78 -7.35 19.10 17.62
N PRO A 79 -8.60 18.70 17.95
CA PRO A 79 -9.16 19.05 19.25
C PRO A 79 -8.29 18.46 20.37
N PRO A 80 -8.34 19.02 21.60
CA PRO A 80 -7.66 18.43 22.75
C PRO A 80 -8.02 16.95 22.89
N GLN A 81 -6.99 16.12 23.07
CA GLN A 81 -7.12 14.68 23.23
C GLN A 81 -6.98 14.33 24.70
N ASP A 82 -7.85 13.47 25.24
CA ASP A 82 -7.77 13.03 26.64
C ASP A 82 -6.44 12.32 26.94
N ARG A 83 -5.92 11.60 25.94
CA ARG A 83 -4.67 10.85 26.03
C ARG A 83 -3.93 10.88 24.70
N LEU A 84 -2.79 11.57 24.69
CA LEU A 84 -1.87 11.64 23.55
C LEU A 84 -0.52 11.01 23.93
N ILE A 85 -0.01 10.15 23.05
CA ILE A 85 1.30 9.51 23.17
C ILE A 85 2.10 9.87 21.92
N ALA A 86 3.28 10.47 22.11
CA ALA A 86 4.23 10.67 21.03
C ALA A 86 5.34 9.62 21.09
N ILE A 87 5.69 9.02 19.95
CA ILE A 87 6.80 8.08 19.81
C ILE A 87 7.77 8.63 18.77
N GLY A 88 9.05 8.59 19.13
CA GLY A 88 10.20 9.02 18.33
C GLY A 88 10.56 8.09 17.18
N ASP A 89 11.81 8.22 16.76
CA ASP A 89 12.43 7.48 15.66
C ASP A 89 12.28 5.96 15.87
N LEU A 90 11.92 5.25 14.79
CA LEU A 90 11.73 3.80 14.79
C LEU A 90 12.84 3.06 14.04
N HIS A 91 13.40 3.70 13.00
CA HIS A 91 14.62 3.25 12.33
C HIS A 91 14.66 1.75 11.99
N GLY A 92 13.59 1.25 11.35
CA GLY A 92 13.55 -0.12 10.85
C GLY A 92 13.67 -1.22 11.92
N ASP A 93 13.42 -0.92 13.21
CA ASP A 93 13.38 -1.90 14.30
C ASP A 93 11.94 -2.18 14.75
N LEU A 94 11.33 -3.20 14.16
CA LEU A 94 9.93 -3.55 14.42
C LEU A 94 9.71 -4.03 15.85
N GLU A 95 10.66 -4.75 16.43
CA GLU A 95 10.49 -5.30 17.77
C GLU A 95 10.59 -4.21 18.84
N LYS A 96 11.51 -3.24 18.70
CA LYS A 96 11.56 -2.05 19.56
C LYS A 96 10.36 -1.13 19.36
N THR A 97 9.85 -1.04 18.14
CA THR A 97 8.58 -0.36 17.86
C THR A 97 7.43 -0.99 18.66
N LYS A 98 7.25 -2.32 18.58
CA LYS A 98 6.21 -3.04 19.33
C LYS A 98 6.43 -2.94 20.84
N GLU A 99 7.67 -3.05 21.32
CA GLU A 99 8.00 -2.87 22.74
C GLU A 99 7.54 -1.51 23.26
N SER A 100 7.88 -0.44 22.54
CA SER A 100 7.46 0.93 22.89
C SER A 100 5.94 1.09 22.92
N LEU A 101 5.23 0.51 21.94
CA LEU A 101 3.76 0.52 21.88
C LEU A 101 3.10 -0.29 23.01
N ARG A 102 3.70 -1.43 23.41
CA ARG A 102 3.23 -2.23 24.56
C ARG A 102 3.42 -1.48 25.87
N LEU A 103 4.57 -0.85 26.07
CA LEU A 103 4.86 -0.02 27.25
C LEU A 103 3.86 1.14 27.36
N ALA A 104 3.52 1.75 26.22
CA ALA A 104 2.49 2.78 26.12
C ALA A 104 1.05 2.23 26.25
N LYS A 105 0.85 0.92 26.41
CA LYS A 105 -0.48 0.27 26.45
C LYS A 105 -1.36 0.63 25.25
N LEU A 106 -0.77 0.73 24.06
CA LEU A 106 -1.46 1.01 22.81
C LEU A 106 -1.77 -0.25 22.03
N ILE A 107 -0.98 -1.32 22.23
CA ILE A 107 -1.17 -2.61 21.60
C ILE A 107 -1.22 -3.74 22.62
N ASP A 108 -2.01 -4.77 22.30
CA ASP A 108 -2.06 -6.02 23.04
C ASP A 108 -0.70 -6.75 22.95
N PRO A 109 -0.10 -7.18 24.07
CA PRO A 109 1.24 -7.79 24.07
C PRO A 109 1.36 -9.04 23.21
N GLU A 110 0.30 -9.86 23.17
CA GLU A 110 0.27 -11.16 22.49
C GLU A 110 -0.10 -11.02 21.01
N SER A 111 -1.23 -10.37 20.72
CA SER A 111 -1.78 -10.26 19.37
C SER A 111 -1.21 -9.07 18.57
N GLY A 112 -0.61 -8.09 19.23
CA GLY A 112 -0.10 -6.87 18.59
C GLY A 112 -1.20 -6.02 17.94
N LYS A 113 -2.46 -6.18 18.35
CA LYS A 113 -3.60 -5.38 17.89
C LYS A 113 -3.79 -4.13 18.74
N TRP A 114 -4.40 -3.10 18.18
CA TRP A 114 -4.75 -1.89 18.91
C TRP A 114 -5.64 -2.19 20.12
N VAL A 115 -5.23 -1.71 21.29
CA VAL A 115 -6.01 -1.69 22.54
C VAL A 115 -5.99 -0.31 23.22
N GLY A 116 -5.50 0.71 22.52
CA GLY A 116 -5.39 2.08 23.03
C GLY A 116 -6.72 2.83 23.19
N GLY A 117 -7.86 2.22 22.85
CA GLY A 117 -9.18 2.87 22.91
C GLY A 117 -9.23 4.13 22.05
N SER A 118 -9.70 5.24 22.63
CA SER A 118 -9.76 6.57 22.03
C SER A 118 -8.45 7.36 22.08
N SER A 119 -7.34 6.75 22.51
CA SER A 119 -6.04 7.44 22.59
C SER A 119 -5.58 7.92 21.20
N THR A 120 -4.82 9.00 21.18
CA THR A 120 -4.10 9.47 19.99
C THR A 120 -2.62 9.06 20.10
N LEU A 121 -2.14 8.33 19.10
CA LEU A 121 -0.72 8.06 18.88
C LEU A 121 -0.18 9.01 17.81
N VAL A 122 0.94 9.67 18.09
CA VAL A 122 1.70 10.47 17.13
C VAL A 122 3.08 9.83 16.95
N GLN A 123 3.34 9.28 15.78
CA GLN A 123 4.68 8.84 15.36
C GLN A 123 5.33 10.02 14.63
N ILE A 124 6.46 10.51 15.16
CA ILE A 124 7.00 11.82 14.79
C ILE A 124 8.01 11.80 13.63
N GLY A 125 8.07 10.72 12.84
CA GLY A 125 8.99 10.56 11.71
C GLY A 125 10.18 9.64 11.99
N ASP A 126 11.06 9.47 11.00
CA ASP A 126 12.24 8.59 11.05
C ASP A 126 11.88 7.11 11.29
N VAL A 127 10.99 6.62 10.44
CA VAL A 127 10.64 5.19 10.35
C VAL A 127 11.70 4.42 9.56
N LEU A 128 12.20 5.02 8.48
CA LEU A 128 13.16 4.41 7.57
C LEU A 128 14.60 4.42 8.11
N ASP A 129 15.47 3.66 7.44
CA ASP A 129 16.91 3.54 7.64
C ASP A 129 17.36 2.90 8.96
N ARG A 130 18.68 2.62 9.06
CA ARG A 130 19.42 2.03 10.21
C ARG A 130 18.99 0.61 10.65
N GLY A 131 17.77 0.20 10.39
CA GLY A 131 17.23 -1.14 10.62
C GLY A 131 16.99 -1.91 9.32
N GLY A 132 16.07 -2.88 9.36
CA GLY A 132 15.75 -3.74 8.21
C GLY A 132 14.32 -4.29 8.17
N ASP A 133 13.45 -3.80 9.07
CA ASP A 133 12.01 -4.07 9.08
C ASP A 133 11.21 -2.78 8.76
N GLU A 134 11.75 -1.94 7.88
CA GLU A 134 11.23 -0.61 7.55
C GLU A 134 9.84 -0.71 6.90
N LEU A 135 9.70 -1.56 5.86
CA LEU A 135 8.40 -1.79 5.22
C LEU A 135 7.42 -2.38 6.24
N LYS A 136 7.85 -3.38 7.03
CA LYS A 136 6.96 -3.97 8.04
C LYS A 136 6.43 -2.94 9.04
N ILE A 137 7.23 -1.97 9.44
CA ILE A 137 6.77 -0.89 10.34
C ILE A 137 5.75 0.02 9.64
N LEU A 138 5.99 0.42 8.38
CA LEU A 138 5.02 1.23 7.63
C LEU A 138 3.65 0.53 7.54
N TYR A 139 3.67 -0.77 7.22
CA TYR A 139 2.47 -1.61 7.20
C TYR A 139 1.84 -1.76 8.60
N TYR A 140 2.65 -1.90 9.63
CA TYR A 140 2.15 -2.05 11.00
C TYR A 140 1.49 -0.77 11.52
N LEU A 141 2.07 0.41 11.26
CA LEU A 141 1.47 1.70 11.60
C LEU A 141 0.15 1.91 10.84
N GLU A 142 0.10 1.54 9.57
CA GLU A 142 -1.13 1.57 8.77
C GLU A 142 -2.21 0.63 9.33
N LYS A 143 -1.83 -0.58 9.77
CA LYS A 143 -2.73 -1.51 10.46
C LYS A 143 -3.31 -0.87 11.72
N LEU A 144 -2.45 -0.31 12.57
CA LEU A 144 -2.86 0.33 13.82
C LEU A 144 -3.75 1.55 13.56
N ARG A 145 -3.48 2.34 12.52
CA ARG A 145 -4.33 3.47 12.11
C ARG A 145 -5.75 3.00 11.80
N ARG A 146 -5.90 1.90 11.05
CA ARG A 146 -7.21 1.31 10.73
C ARG A 146 -7.90 0.72 11.96
N GLU A 147 -7.16 0.09 12.86
CA GLU A 147 -7.71 -0.49 14.09
C GLU A 147 -8.15 0.59 15.09
N ALA A 148 -7.32 1.62 15.30
CA ALA A 148 -7.61 2.75 16.19
C ALA A 148 -8.87 3.49 15.77
N ALA A 149 -9.03 3.76 14.47
CA ALA A 149 -10.20 4.46 13.94
C ALA A 149 -11.53 3.76 14.28
N ARG A 150 -11.55 2.42 14.39
CA ARG A 150 -12.77 1.68 14.77
C ARG A 150 -13.13 1.81 16.25
N CYS A 151 -12.17 2.20 17.08
CA CYS A 151 -12.33 2.37 18.52
C CYS A 151 -12.36 3.85 18.94
N GLY A 152 -12.48 4.78 17.97
CA GLY A 152 -12.44 6.22 18.21
C GLY A 152 -11.05 6.77 18.54
N GLY A 153 -9.99 5.97 18.38
CA GLY A 153 -8.61 6.40 18.52
C GLY A 153 -8.03 6.93 17.21
N THR A 154 -6.87 7.56 17.30
CA THR A 154 -6.20 8.17 16.15
C THR A 154 -4.73 7.76 16.10
N VAL A 155 -4.21 7.44 14.92
CA VAL A 155 -2.77 7.28 14.67
C VAL A 155 -2.36 8.31 13.62
N ILE A 156 -1.42 9.18 13.97
CA ILE A 156 -0.85 10.21 13.11
C ILE A 156 0.61 9.86 12.88
N THR A 157 1.02 9.82 11.61
CA THR A 157 2.40 9.59 11.18
C THR A 157 2.93 10.84 10.50
N MET A 158 4.15 11.23 10.86
CA MET A 158 4.82 12.40 10.32
C MET A 158 6.01 12.00 9.46
N HIS A 159 6.50 12.94 8.65
CA HIS A 159 7.77 12.80 7.97
C HIS A 159 8.91 13.29 8.85
N GLY A 160 9.90 12.43 9.04
CA GLY A 160 11.22 12.80 9.53
C GLY A 160 12.17 13.06 8.36
N ASN A 161 13.40 13.45 8.67
CA ASN A 161 14.41 13.70 7.65
C ASN A 161 14.81 12.43 6.90
N HIS A 162 14.70 11.25 7.52
CA HIS A 162 15.01 9.99 6.85
C HIS A 162 13.99 9.64 5.75
N GLU A 163 12.71 9.96 5.92
CA GLU A 163 11.74 9.81 4.82
C GLU A 163 12.09 10.72 3.64
N ILE A 164 12.47 11.98 3.90
CA ILE A 164 12.83 12.94 2.85
C ILE A 164 14.10 12.50 2.11
N MET A 165 15.17 12.15 2.83
CA MET A 165 16.41 11.66 2.23
C MET A 165 16.16 10.47 1.31
N ASN A 166 15.32 9.51 1.72
CA ASN A 166 15.02 8.34 0.92
C ASN A 166 14.21 8.65 -0.35
N VAL A 167 13.24 9.58 -0.27
CA VAL A 167 12.49 10.04 -1.45
C VAL A 167 13.41 10.76 -2.44
N GLU A 168 14.42 11.48 -1.95
CA GLU A 168 15.44 12.16 -2.74
C GLU A 168 16.55 11.22 -3.28
N GLY A 169 16.54 9.94 -2.87
CA GLY A 169 17.55 8.95 -3.27
C GLY A 169 18.87 9.02 -2.49
N ASP A 170 18.89 9.74 -1.37
CA ASP A 170 20.00 9.74 -0.43
C ASP A 170 19.90 8.55 0.53
N PHE A 171 20.74 7.54 0.30
CA PHE A 171 20.72 6.26 1.03
C PHE A 171 21.92 6.07 1.96
N ARG A 172 22.57 7.16 2.40
CA ARG A 172 23.77 7.08 3.26
C ARG A 172 23.56 6.31 4.57
N TYR A 173 22.33 6.19 5.05
CA TYR A 173 22.00 5.52 6.31
C TYR A 173 21.27 4.18 6.15
N VAL A 174 21.08 3.73 4.90
CA VAL A 174 20.40 2.48 4.59
C VAL A 174 21.33 1.30 4.90
N THR A 175 20.83 0.31 5.63
CA THR A 175 21.60 -0.92 5.88
C THR A 175 21.40 -1.93 4.76
N HIS A 176 22.25 -2.95 4.69
CA HIS A 176 22.07 -4.04 3.71
C HIS A 176 20.70 -4.73 3.89
N LYS A 177 20.25 -4.92 5.14
CA LYS A 177 18.93 -5.50 5.42
C LYS A 177 17.79 -4.59 4.92
N GLY A 178 17.93 -3.28 5.10
CA GLY A 178 16.99 -2.28 4.58
C GLY A 178 16.94 -2.25 3.04
N LEU A 179 18.04 -2.56 2.35
CA LEU A 179 18.02 -2.73 0.88
C LEU A 179 17.36 -4.05 0.48
N ASP A 180 17.68 -5.13 1.17
CA ASP A 180 17.15 -6.47 0.91
C ASP A 180 15.63 -6.53 1.09
N GLU A 181 15.09 -5.80 2.06
CA GLU A 181 13.65 -5.72 2.32
C GLU A 181 12.88 -5.19 1.09
N PHE A 182 13.43 -4.19 0.39
CA PHE A 182 12.83 -3.62 -0.82
C PHE A 182 13.03 -4.49 -2.07
N ARG A 183 14.06 -5.34 -2.09
CA ARG A 183 14.26 -6.32 -3.17
C ARG A 183 13.19 -7.42 -3.15
N GLY A 184 12.64 -7.71 -1.98
CA GLY A 184 11.76 -8.86 -1.75
C GLY A 184 12.54 -10.19 -1.74
N PRO A 185 11.88 -11.32 -1.40
CA PRO A 185 12.54 -12.62 -1.39
C PRO A 185 13.04 -12.98 -2.79
N SER A 186 14.23 -13.58 -2.88
CA SER A 186 14.64 -14.26 -4.11
C SER A 186 13.59 -15.31 -4.46
N PRO A 187 13.16 -15.42 -5.74
CA PRO A 187 12.18 -16.42 -6.13
C PRO A 187 12.65 -17.82 -5.74
N SER A 188 11.74 -18.62 -5.17
CA SER A 188 11.97 -20.04 -4.92
C SER A 188 12.42 -20.73 -6.22
N PRO A 189 13.37 -21.68 -6.19
CA PRO A 189 13.79 -22.44 -7.37
C PRO A 189 12.60 -23.07 -8.13
N TYR A 190 11.51 -23.36 -7.42
CA TYR A 190 10.28 -23.89 -8.00
C TYR A 190 9.54 -22.87 -8.87
N LEU A 191 9.50 -21.60 -8.46
CA LEU A 191 8.91 -20.51 -9.25
C LEU A 191 9.84 -20.10 -10.39
N SER A 192 11.16 -20.13 -10.18
CA SER A 192 12.14 -19.90 -11.27
C SER A 192 12.00 -20.92 -12.42
N ARG A 193 11.62 -22.17 -12.12
CA ARG A 193 11.35 -23.22 -13.11
C ARG A 193 10.01 -23.07 -13.84
N LEU A 194 8.98 -22.55 -13.18
CA LEU A 194 7.67 -22.31 -13.80
C LEU A 194 7.66 -21.08 -14.73
N PHE A 195 8.55 -20.12 -14.52
CA PHE A 195 8.50 -18.80 -15.18
C PHE A 195 9.69 -18.49 -16.12
N GLY A 196 10.63 -19.41 -16.29
CA GLY A 196 11.71 -19.32 -17.27
C GLY A 196 12.92 -18.53 -16.77
N GLU A 197 14.10 -19.12 -16.95
CA GLU A 197 15.42 -18.60 -16.57
C GLU A 197 15.85 -17.42 -17.45
N ARG A 198 15.27 -16.23 -17.23
CA ARG A 198 15.80 -14.98 -17.78
C ARG A 198 16.49 -14.17 -16.68
N ARG A 199 17.82 -14.26 -16.68
CA ARG A 199 18.76 -13.56 -15.76
C ARG A 199 18.74 -12.03 -15.92
N ASP A 200 18.05 -11.54 -16.93
CA ASP A 200 17.91 -10.15 -17.36
C ASP A 200 16.70 -9.44 -16.70
N VAL A 201 15.86 -10.18 -15.96
CA VAL A 201 14.67 -9.62 -15.29
C VAL A 201 14.68 -9.99 -13.82
N GLN A 202 15.66 -9.43 -13.09
CA GLN A 202 15.63 -9.40 -11.62
C GLN A 202 14.62 -8.33 -11.18
N LEU A 203 13.35 -8.46 -11.60
CA LEU A 203 12.29 -7.61 -11.07
C LEU A 203 12.10 -8.01 -9.60
N PRO A 204 12.28 -7.10 -8.63
CA PRO A 204 12.01 -7.40 -7.25
C PRO A 204 10.57 -7.90 -7.11
N TYR A 205 10.40 -8.89 -6.23
CA TYR A 205 9.15 -9.61 -6.05
C TYR A 205 7.95 -8.66 -5.87
N PHE A 206 8.20 -7.52 -5.23
CA PHE A 206 7.29 -6.39 -5.08
C PHE A 206 6.79 -5.82 -6.42
N CYS A 207 7.66 -5.55 -7.38
CA CYS A 207 7.27 -5.11 -8.74
C CYS A 207 6.63 -6.21 -9.57
N PHE A 208 7.02 -7.47 -9.36
CA PHE A 208 6.42 -8.60 -10.08
C PHE A 208 4.98 -8.87 -9.62
N LEU A 209 4.72 -8.75 -8.31
CA LEU A 209 3.41 -8.87 -7.70
C LEU A 209 2.49 -7.68 -8.07
N PHE A 210 2.99 -6.45 -7.99
CA PHE A 210 2.24 -5.26 -8.44
C PHE A 210 2.06 -5.21 -9.97
N GLY A 211 3.01 -5.72 -10.76
CA GLY A 211 2.96 -5.67 -12.23
C GLY A 211 2.17 -6.81 -12.88
N ARG A 212 2.22 -8.05 -12.33
CA ARG A 212 1.54 -9.21 -12.95
C ARG A 212 0.17 -9.57 -12.39
N LEU A 213 -0.24 -9.12 -11.20
CA LEU A 213 -1.66 -9.28 -10.83
C LEU A 213 -2.59 -8.42 -11.70
N PHE A 214 -2.06 -7.39 -12.36
CA PHE A 214 -2.75 -6.67 -13.43
C PHE A 214 -2.56 -7.27 -14.83
N SER A 215 -1.75 -8.33 -14.98
CA SER A 215 -1.32 -8.83 -16.30
C SER A 215 -1.50 -10.33 -16.54
N TYR A 216 -2.16 -11.10 -15.66
CA TYR A 216 -2.56 -12.47 -16.02
C TYR A 216 -3.95 -12.51 -16.67
N ASP A 217 -3.90 -12.74 -17.97
CA ASP A 217 -5.00 -12.93 -18.90
C ASP A 217 -5.97 -14.05 -18.49
N ALA A 218 -7.22 -13.64 -18.25
CA ALA A 218 -8.37 -14.28 -18.89
C ALA A 218 -9.46 -13.27 -19.31
N PHE A 219 -9.32 -11.97 -19.01
CA PHE A 219 -10.41 -11.01 -19.20
C PHE A 219 -10.00 -9.60 -19.69
N THR A 220 -8.71 -9.36 -19.96
CA THR A 220 -8.17 -8.01 -20.23
C THR A 220 -7.90 -7.74 -21.71
N ARG A 221 -8.91 -7.92 -22.57
CA ARG A 221 -8.93 -7.19 -23.85
C ARG A 221 -9.43 -5.76 -23.58
N GLY A 222 -8.54 -4.86 -23.18
CA GLY A 222 -8.87 -3.42 -23.09
C GLY A 222 -8.34 -2.63 -21.88
N LEU A 223 -7.57 -3.24 -20.97
CA LEU A 223 -6.86 -2.49 -19.93
C LEU A 223 -5.49 -2.03 -20.45
N GLU A 224 -5.12 -0.79 -20.15
CA GLU A 224 -3.79 -0.26 -20.47
C GLU A 224 -2.72 -1.13 -19.81
N GLN A 225 -1.61 -1.38 -20.50
CA GLN A 225 -0.52 -2.17 -19.94
C GLN A 225 0.03 -1.48 -18.68
N PRO A 226 0.36 -2.24 -17.61
CA PRO A 226 0.98 -1.68 -16.42
C PRO A 226 2.27 -0.96 -16.78
N LYS A 227 2.44 0.28 -16.30
CA LYS A 227 3.68 1.03 -16.47
C LYS A 227 4.80 0.31 -15.72
N ASP A 228 5.97 0.16 -16.36
CA ASP A 228 7.14 -0.44 -15.72
C ASP A 228 7.52 0.36 -14.44
N PRO A 229 7.51 -0.27 -13.25
CA PRO A 229 7.91 0.39 -12.01
C PRO A 229 9.35 0.92 -12.01
N PHE A 230 10.24 0.39 -12.87
CA PHE A 230 11.63 0.83 -13.02
C PHE A 230 11.84 1.87 -14.12
N ASP A 231 10.78 2.28 -14.82
CA ASP A 231 10.88 3.30 -15.85
C ASP A 231 11.54 4.58 -15.28
N GLY A 232 12.65 5.01 -15.88
CA GLY A 232 13.45 6.15 -15.42
C GLY A 232 14.40 5.88 -14.23
N VAL A 233 14.49 4.65 -13.72
CA VAL A 233 15.47 4.27 -12.68
C VAL A 233 16.77 3.80 -13.36
N PRO A 234 17.95 4.35 -12.99
CA PRO A 234 19.22 3.95 -13.58
C PRO A 234 19.51 2.45 -13.43
N LEU A 235 20.18 1.87 -14.43
CA LEU A 235 20.58 0.46 -14.39
C LEU A 235 21.74 0.19 -13.41
N GLY A 236 22.51 1.22 -13.07
CA GLY A 236 23.64 1.14 -12.14
C GLY A 236 23.97 2.52 -11.58
N PHE A 237 24.77 2.55 -10.51
CA PHE A 237 25.10 3.78 -9.78
C PHE A 237 26.60 3.89 -9.56
N LYS A 238 27.14 5.10 -9.70
CA LYS A 238 28.55 5.37 -9.45
C LYS A 238 28.86 5.13 -7.96
N ASN A 239 29.97 4.45 -7.68
CA ASN A 239 30.44 4.13 -6.32
C ASN A 239 29.50 3.20 -5.51
N VAL A 240 28.57 2.51 -6.15
CA VAL A 240 27.76 1.46 -5.53
C VAL A 240 28.27 0.11 -6.05
N LYS A 241 28.46 -0.85 -5.15
CA LYS A 241 28.86 -2.21 -5.54
C LYS A 241 27.71 -2.91 -6.26
N GLU A 242 28.02 -3.75 -7.23
CA GLU A 242 27.04 -4.47 -8.06
C GLU A 242 26.01 -5.23 -7.21
N GLU A 243 26.44 -5.85 -6.11
CA GLU A 243 25.60 -6.59 -5.17
C GLU A 243 24.45 -5.76 -4.54
N PHE A 244 24.57 -4.43 -4.51
CA PHE A 244 23.56 -3.53 -3.95
C PHE A 244 22.71 -2.81 -5.00
N VAL A 245 23.07 -2.90 -6.29
CA VAL A 245 22.41 -2.15 -7.36
C VAL A 245 20.91 -2.46 -7.39
N ASP A 246 20.53 -3.74 -7.32
CA ASP A 246 19.12 -4.13 -7.35
C ASP A 246 18.32 -3.57 -6.16
N GLY A 247 18.90 -3.60 -4.96
CA GLY A 247 18.28 -3.04 -3.76
C GLY A 247 18.08 -1.53 -3.87
N PHE A 248 19.09 -0.81 -4.36
CA PHE A 248 19.00 0.63 -4.64
C PHE A 248 17.90 0.93 -5.66
N ARG A 249 17.86 0.18 -6.78
CA ARG A 249 16.85 0.36 -7.81
C ARG A 249 15.45 0.12 -7.27
N ALA A 250 15.26 -0.97 -6.53
CA ALA A 250 13.97 -1.33 -5.94
C ALA A 250 13.49 -0.25 -4.95
N ARG A 251 14.40 0.23 -4.10
CA ARG A 251 14.12 1.29 -3.13
C ARG A 251 13.76 2.61 -3.80
N ILE A 252 14.49 3.04 -4.83
CA ILE A 252 14.15 4.22 -5.64
C ILE A 252 12.78 4.06 -6.29
N ALA A 253 12.53 2.93 -6.95
CA ALA A 253 11.25 2.67 -7.61
C ALA A 253 10.07 2.76 -6.62
N ALA A 254 10.26 2.25 -5.40
CA ALA A 254 9.25 2.23 -4.35
C ALA A 254 9.01 3.60 -3.69
N LEU A 255 10.08 4.34 -3.39
CA LEU A 255 10.07 5.56 -2.55
C LEU A 255 10.10 6.86 -3.35
N ARG A 256 10.37 6.85 -4.65
CA ARG A 256 10.27 8.06 -5.49
C ARG A 256 8.87 8.67 -5.44
N PRO A 257 8.70 9.96 -5.79
CA PRO A 257 7.37 10.56 -5.96
C PRO A 257 6.49 9.70 -6.89
N ASN A 258 5.23 9.50 -6.51
CA ASN A 258 4.28 8.58 -7.16
C ASN A 258 4.68 7.09 -7.17
N GLY A 259 5.76 6.72 -6.47
CA GLY A 259 6.12 5.33 -6.21
C GLY A 259 5.06 4.65 -5.32
N PRO A 260 4.93 3.32 -5.38
CA PRO A 260 3.90 2.57 -4.66
C PRO A 260 3.96 2.71 -3.13
N ILE A 261 5.15 2.74 -2.53
CA ILE A 261 5.29 2.93 -1.08
C ILE A 261 5.03 4.38 -0.70
N SER A 262 5.60 5.33 -1.45
CA SER A 262 5.39 6.76 -1.18
C SER A 262 3.94 7.18 -1.34
N SER A 263 3.28 6.75 -2.41
CA SER A 263 1.86 7.05 -2.65
C SER A 263 0.97 6.50 -1.55
N ARG A 264 1.30 5.32 -1.04
CA ARG A 264 0.47 4.61 -0.06
C ARG A 264 0.67 5.08 1.37
N PHE A 265 1.91 5.24 1.80
CA PHE A 265 2.25 5.45 3.22
C PHE A 265 2.81 6.84 3.52
N LEU A 266 3.43 7.50 2.53
CA LEU A 266 4.13 8.76 2.77
C LEU A 266 3.28 9.97 2.36
N SER A 267 2.57 9.91 1.23
CA SER A 267 1.86 11.05 0.63
C SER A 267 0.83 11.75 1.53
N LYS A 268 0.32 11.05 2.56
CA LYS A 268 -0.69 11.55 3.50
C LYS A 268 -0.11 12.02 4.83
N ASN A 269 1.20 11.83 5.06
CA ASN A 269 1.83 12.19 6.32
C ASN A 269 2.13 13.69 6.37
N LEU A 270 2.14 14.23 7.58
CA LEU A 270 2.42 15.64 7.81
C LEU A 270 3.94 15.87 7.83
N THR A 271 4.41 16.91 7.14
CA THR A 271 5.75 17.46 7.37
C THR A 271 5.60 18.69 8.23
N VAL A 272 6.26 18.72 9.38
CA VAL A 272 6.27 19.91 10.25
C VAL A 272 7.60 20.60 10.12
N LEU A 273 7.56 21.85 9.65
CA LEU A 273 8.71 22.75 9.65
C LEU A 273 8.57 23.67 10.85
N VAL A 274 9.46 23.52 11.84
CA VAL A 274 9.56 24.48 12.94
C VAL A 274 10.39 25.66 12.46
N VAL A 275 9.72 26.79 12.18
CA VAL A 275 10.39 28.04 11.81
C VAL A 275 10.61 28.87 13.08
N GLY A 276 11.84 28.85 13.59
CA GLY A 276 12.30 29.74 14.66
C GLY A 276 12.27 29.15 16.06
N SER A 277 13.14 29.71 16.91
CA SER A 277 13.20 29.59 18.38
C SER A 277 13.15 30.98 18.98
#